data_AF-A0A964Q852-F1
#
_entry.id   AF-A0A964Q852-F1
#
_cell.length_a   1.000
_cell.length_b   1.000
_cell.length_c   1.000
_cell.angle_alpha   90.00
_cell.angle_beta   90.00
_cell.angle_gamma   90.00
#
_symmetry.space_group_name_H-M   'P 1'
#
loop_
_entity.id
_entity.type
_entity.pdbx_description
1 polymer ?
#
loop_
_entity_poly.entity_id
_entity_poly.type
_entity_poly.pdbx_seq_one_letter_code
_entity_poly.pdbx_strand_id
1 'polypeptide(L)'
;MSTMQEIERVWIMRALPTLPAGAVIWKIQQGYLPQHSVRDQNFREGRIRSVEFADGAMEYFHTIKQGQGVVREETEHALDRSTFETLWPQTQGKRIRKVRHRVSEAGLTWEVDQFLDFPLVMVEVELVSEHAPCDFPKWLAADIVCEVSHDPRYRNHALAVYGLPK
;
A
#
# COMPACT_ATOMS: atom_id res chain seq x y z
N MET A 1 22.57 0.25 12.90
CA MET A 1 21.49 0.11 11.90
C MET A 1 20.25 0.69 12.54
N SER A 2 19.81 1.88 12.11
CA SER A 2 18.59 2.49 12.62
C SER A 2 17.44 1.93 11.79
N THR A 3 16.66 1.03 12.36
CA THR A 3 15.31 0.71 11.89
C THR A 3 14.47 1.94 12.16
N MET A 4 14.31 2.82 11.16
CA MET A 4 13.26 3.83 11.23
C MET A 4 11.93 3.08 11.13
N GLN A 5 11.15 3.05 12.21
CA GLN A 5 9.75 2.69 12.12
C GLN A 5 9.07 3.78 11.31
N GLU A 6 8.55 3.44 10.13
CA GLU A 6 7.62 4.30 9.40
C GLU A 6 6.33 4.39 10.21
N ILE A 7 5.88 5.62 10.51
CA ILE A 7 4.66 5.87 11.28
C ILE A 7 3.63 6.42 10.31
N GLU A 8 2.71 5.55 9.90
CA GLU A 8 1.62 5.88 8.99
C GLU A 8 0.30 6.01 9.77
N ARG A 9 -0.55 6.94 9.34
CA ARG A 9 -1.96 6.98 9.75
C ARG A 9 -2.84 6.86 8.53
N VAL A 10 -3.96 6.15 8.67
CA VAL A 10 -4.79 5.73 7.55
C VAL A 10 -6.27 5.94 7.88
N TRP A 11 -7.01 6.51 6.94
CA TRP A 11 -8.45 6.77 7.08
C TRP A 11 -9.24 6.24 5.89
N ILE A 12 -10.46 5.80 6.16
CA ILE A 12 -11.46 5.55 5.12
C ILE A 12 -12.06 6.89 4.69
N MET A 13 -12.27 7.04 3.38
CA MET A 13 -12.94 8.18 2.79
C MET A 13 -14.32 7.82 2.24
N ARG A 14 -15.21 8.81 2.21
CA ARG A 14 -16.57 8.70 1.65
C ARG A 14 -16.54 8.50 0.14
N ALA A 15 -15.65 9.22 -0.53
CA ALA A 15 -15.42 9.16 -1.97
C ALA A 15 -14.00 9.68 -2.28
N LEU A 16 -13.60 9.61 -3.54
CA LEU A 16 -12.41 10.30 -4.01
C LEU A 16 -12.68 11.82 -3.93
N PRO A 17 -11.89 12.60 -3.19
CA PRO A 17 -12.09 14.03 -3.04
C PRO A 17 -11.75 14.76 -4.35
N THR A 18 -12.10 16.04 -4.42
CA THR A 18 -11.56 16.92 -5.46
C THR A 18 -10.09 17.21 -5.14
N LEU A 19 -9.19 16.57 -5.88
CA LEU A 19 -7.75 16.67 -5.66
C LEU A 19 -7.20 18.03 -6.09
N PRO A 20 -6.20 18.58 -5.37
CA PRO A 20 -5.48 19.76 -5.81
C PRO A 20 -4.77 19.57 -7.16
N ALA A 21 -4.58 20.67 -7.89
CA ALA A 21 -3.74 20.68 -9.08
C ALA A 21 -2.31 20.25 -8.73
N GLY A 22 -1.71 19.41 -9.57
CA GLY A 22 -0.36 18.88 -9.33
C GLY A 22 -0.32 17.58 -8.53
N ALA A 23 -1.47 16.99 -8.17
CA ALA A 23 -1.51 15.63 -7.63
C ALA A 23 -0.82 14.65 -8.59
N VAL A 24 0.18 13.92 -8.08
CA VAL A 24 0.93 12.93 -8.85
C VAL A 24 0.16 11.61 -8.81
N ILE A 25 -0.02 10.98 -9.97
CA ILE A 25 -0.83 9.76 -10.10
C ILE A 25 0.08 8.56 -10.34
N TRP A 26 -0.05 7.55 -9.48
CA TRP A 26 0.57 6.24 -9.65
C TRP A 26 -0.51 5.17 -9.83
N LYS A 27 -0.35 4.27 -10.79
CA LYS A 27 -1.19 3.06 -10.89
C LYS A 27 -0.44 1.90 -10.30
N ILE A 28 -1.04 1.24 -9.32
CA ILE A 28 -0.40 0.19 -8.54
C ILE A 28 -1.20 -1.08 -8.69
N GLN A 29 -0.51 -2.17 -8.99
CA GLN A 29 -1.03 -3.53 -8.83
C GLN A 29 -0.09 -4.31 -7.93
N GLN A 30 -0.65 -5.04 -6.98
CA GLN A 30 0.12 -5.87 -6.05
C GLN A 30 -0.59 -7.19 -5.80
N GLY A 31 0.23 -8.22 -5.59
CA GLY A 31 -0.21 -9.59 -5.39
C GLY A 31 0.60 -10.26 -4.29
N TYR A 32 -0.04 -11.15 -3.55
CA TYR A 32 0.58 -11.81 -2.40
C TYR A 32 0.88 -13.26 -2.74
N LEU A 33 2.17 -13.61 -2.65
CA LEU A 33 2.65 -14.96 -2.88
C LEU A 33 2.24 -15.85 -1.68
N PRO A 34 1.85 -17.11 -1.93
CA PRO A 34 1.46 -18.02 -0.86
C PRO A 34 2.63 -18.30 0.10
N GLN A 35 2.32 -18.53 1.38
CA GLN A 35 3.30 -19.06 2.32
C GLN A 35 3.64 -20.50 1.92
N HIS A 36 4.92 -20.82 1.82
CA HIS A 36 5.36 -22.15 1.41
C HIS A 36 5.03 -23.22 2.46
N SER A 37 4.58 -24.36 1.98
CA SER A 37 4.61 -25.63 2.70
C SER A 37 6.04 -26.21 2.69
N VAL A 38 6.95 -25.69 3.53
CA VAL A 38 8.23 -26.27 4.03
C VAL A 38 9.26 -26.89 3.04
N ARG A 39 8.93 -27.25 1.80
CA ARG A 39 9.78 -28.10 0.93
C ARG A 39 10.50 -27.38 -0.20
N ASP A 40 10.26 -26.09 -0.43
CA ASP A 40 10.97 -25.34 -1.46
C ASP A 40 11.62 -24.09 -0.86
N GLN A 41 12.95 -24.12 -0.74
CA GLN A 41 13.74 -23.05 -0.11
C GLN A 41 13.95 -21.85 -1.05
N ASN A 42 13.59 -21.99 -2.33
CA ASN A 42 13.86 -20.99 -3.36
C ASN A 42 12.73 -19.99 -3.55
N PHE A 43 11.62 -20.14 -2.84
CA PHE A 43 10.42 -19.38 -3.10
C PHE A 43 9.94 -18.67 -1.84
N ARG A 44 10.19 -17.35 -1.81
CA ARG A 44 10.02 -16.53 -0.62
C ARG A 44 8.57 -16.02 -0.57
N GLU A 45 7.90 -16.27 0.55
CA GLU A 45 6.65 -15.61 0.92
C GLU A 45 6.78 -14.08 0.79
N GLY A 46 5.72 -13.38 0.41
CA GLY A 46 5.84 -11.93 0.25
C GLY A 46 4.80 -11.29 -0.65
N ARG A 47 5.03 -10.01 -0.92
CA ARG A 47 4.24 -9.17 -1.82
C ARG A 47 5.09 -8.85 -3.05
N ILE A 48 4.54 -9.09 -4.24
CA ILE A 48 5.07 -8.47 -5.46
C ILE A 48 4.18 -7.31 -5.88
N ARG A 49 4.79 -6.22 -6.34
CA ARG A 49 4.10 -4.97 -6.71
C ARG A 49 4.69 -4.45 -8.02
N SER A 50 3.84 -3.89 -8.89
CA SER A 50 4.29 -2.99 -9.94
C SER A 50 3.64 -1.62 -9.80
N VAL A 51 4.39 -0.60 -10.19
CA VAL A 51 3.99 0.80 -10.13
C VAL A 51 4.21 1.40 -11.52
N GLU A 52 3.15 1.96 -12.10
CA GLU A 52 3.20 2.85 -13.26
C GLU A 52 3.21 4.29 -12.74
N PHE A 53 4.27 5.03 -13.01
CA PHE A 53 4.40 6.43 -12.62
C PHE A 53 3.72 7.38 -13.63
N ALA A 54 3.62 8.66 -13.26
CA ALA A 54 2.94 9.66 -14.07
C ALA A 54 3.59 9.90 -15.45
N ASP A 55 4.87 9.61 -15.60
CA ASP A 55 5.63 9.69 -16.85
C ASP A 55 5.55 8.41 -17.69
N GLY A 56 4.84 7.38 -17.21
CA GLY A 56 4.71 6.07 -17.85
C GLY A 56 5.85 5.10 -17.53
N ALA A 57 6.81 5.48 -16.68
CA ALA A 57 7.82 4.55 -16.20
C ALA A 57 7.18 3.41 -15.37
N MET A 58 7.77 2.22 -15.46
CA MET A 58 7.30 1.02 -14.77
C MET A 58 8.39 0.50 -13.85
N GLU A 59 8.07 0.34 -12.57
CA GLU A 59 8.94 -0.33 -11.59
C GLU A 59 8.24 -1.53 -10.97
N TYR A 60 9.05 -2.50 -10.54
CA TYR A 60 8.59 -3.77 -9.98
C TYR A 60 9.36 -4.06 -8.70
N PHE A 61 8.67 -4.59 -7.71
CA PHE A 61 9.21 -4.80 -6.38
C PHE A 61 8.79 -6.16 -5.83
N HIS A 62 9.68 -6.77 -5.04
CA HIS A 62 9.39 -7.89 -4.17
C HIS A 62 9.68 -7.50 -2.74
N THR A 63 8.65 -7.49 -1.91
CA THR A 63 8.73 -7.24 -0.49
C THR A 63 8.60 -8.54 0.26
N ILE A 64 9.63 -8.93 1.00
CA ILE A 64 9.66 -10.15 1.81
C ILE A 64 9.53 -9.72 3.26
N LYS A 65 8.60 -10.33 4.00
CA LYS A 65 8.47 -10.14 5.45
C LYS A 65 9.06 -11.37 6.13
N GLN A 66 10.20 -11.23 6.81
CA GLN A 66 10.87 -12.33 7.53
C GLN A 66 10.78 -12.11 9.05
N GLY A 67 10.59 -13.19 9.82
CA GLY A 67 10.63 -13.16 11.28
C GLY A 67 9.44 -13.84 11.99
N GLN A 68 9.65 -14.26 13.23
CA GLN A 68 8.63 -14.82 14.13
C GLN A 68 8.36 -13.85 15.29
N GLY A 69 7.09 -13.66 15.67
CA GLY A 69 6.70 -12.79 16.80
C GLY A 69 6.51 -11.31 16.43
N VAL A 70 6.89 -10.41 17.35
CA VAL A 70 6.64 -8.95 17.27
C VAL A 70 7.65 -8.23 16.36
N VAL A 71 8.82 -8.82 16.13
CA VAL A 71 9.85 -8.27 15.24
C VAL A 71 9.75 -8.97 13.89
N ARG A 72 9.29 -8.21 12.89
CA ARG A 72 9.30 -8.62 11.48
C ARG A 72 10.25 -7.67 10.74
N GLU A 73 11.24 -8.23 10.07
CA GLU A 73 12.05 -7.49 9.12
C GLU A 73 11.33 -7.50 7.77
N GLU A 74 11.08 -6.31 7.23
CA GLU A 74 10.52 -6.13 5.90
C GLU A 74 11.64 -5.65 4.99
N THR A 75 11.98 -6.48 3.99
CA THR A 75 13.01 -6.14 3.01
C THR A 75 12.37 -6.04 1.64
N GLU A 76 12.48 -4.87 1.02
CA GLU A 76 12.02 -4.63 -0.35
C GLU A 76 13.20 -4.68 -1.33
N HIS A 77 13.02 -5.39 -2.44
CA HIS A 77 13.99 -5.51 -3.52
C HIS A 77 13.34 -5.13 -4.84
N ALA A 78 14.08 -4.40 -5.69
CA ALA A 78 13.68 -4.20 -7.07
C ALA A 78 13.65 -5.54 -7.82
N LEU A 79 12.67 -5.69 -8.71
CA LEU A 79 12.56 -6.78 -9.67
C LEU A 79 12.70 -6.22 -11.08
N ASP A 80 13.22 -7.04 -12.00
CA ASP A 80 12.97 -6.80 -13.41
C ASP A 80 11.54 -7.25 -13.79
N ARG A 81 11.08 -6.76 -14.94
CA ARG A 81 9.76 -7.06 -15.48
C ARG A 81 9.53 -8.56 -15.71
N SER A 82 10.53 -9.26 -16.25
CA SER A 82 10.43 -10.69 -16.59
C SER A 82 10.18 -11.55 -15.35
N THR A 83 10.89 -11.23 -14.26
CA THR A 83 10.75 -11.89 -12.97
C THR A 83 9.37 -11.62 -12.37
N PHE A 84 8.91 -10.36 -12.41
CA PHE A 84 7.57 -10.03 -11.96
C PHE A 84 6.49 -10.79 -12.75
N GLU A 85 6.58 -10.81 -14.08
CA GLU A 85 5.62 -11.51 -14.95
C GLU A 85 5.61 -13.03 -14.71
N THR A 86 6.77 -13.62 -14.39
CA THR A 86 6.87 -15.04 -14.02
C THR A 86 6.22 -15.35 -12.67
N LEU A 87 6.36 -14.46 -11.68
CA LEU A 87 5.79 -14.64 -10.34
C LEU A 87 4.30 -14.26 -10.28
N TRP A 88 3.85 -13.33 -11.13
CA TRP A 88 2.50 -12.78 -11.08
C TRP A 88 1.40 -13.83 -11.06
N PRO A 89 1.37 -14.87 -11.94
CA PRO A 89 0.35 -15.91 -11.92
C PRO A 89 0.13 -16.56 -10.55
N GLN A 90 1.18 -16.67 -9.73
CA GLN A 90 1.12 -17.34 -8.42
C GLN A 90 0.38 -16.53 -7.35
N THR A 91 0.08 -15.26 -7.62
CA THR A 91 -0.70 -14.39 -6.73
C THR A 91 -2.20 -14.44 -7.01
N GLN A 92 -2.66 -15.31 -7.91
CA GLN A 92 -4.07 -15.40 -8.29
C GLN A 92 -4.98 -15.57 -7.06
N GLY A 93 -6.06 -14.78 -7.03
CA GLY A 93 -6.99 -14.75 -5.90
C GLY A 93 -6.52 -13.93 -4.69
N LYS A 94 -5.31 -13.36 -4.73
CA LYS A 94 -4.72 -12.53 -3.66
C LYS A 94 -4.10 -11.26 -4.24
N ARG A 95 -4.89 -10.47 -4.95
CA ARG A 95 -4.43 -9.25 -5.65
C ARG A 95 -5.32 -8.06 -5.32
N ILE A 96 -4.71 -6.88 -5.37
CA ILE A 96 -5.43 -5.60 -5.39
C ILE A 96 -4.78 -4.64 -6.38
N ARG A 97 -5.61 -3.78 -6.94
CA ARG A 97 -5.25 -2.70 -7.85
C ARG A 97 -5.80 -1.39 -7.31
N LYS A 98 -5.02 -0.33 -7.44
CA LYS A 98 -5.41 1.01 -7.00
C LYS A 98 -4.76 2.09 -7.84
N VAL A 99 -5.42 3.25 -7.89
CA VAL A 99 -4.84 4.50 -8.34
C VAL A 99 -4.49 5.30 -7.10
N ARG A 100 -3.21 5.59 -6.90
CA ARG A 100 -2.69 6.38 -5.79
C ARG A 100 -2.47 7.81 -6.24
N HIS A 101 -3.15 8.74 -5.62
CA HIS A 101 -2.98 10.18 -5.82
C HIS A 101 -2.12 10.73 -4.69
N ARG A 102 -0.96 11.28 -5.03
CA ARG A 102 0.01 11.81 -4.07
C ARG A 102 -0.05 13.33 -4.10
N VAL A 103 -0.24 13.94 -2.93
CA VAL A 103 -0.31 15.39 -2.76
C VAL A 103 0.62 15.79 -1.61
N SER A 104 1.62 16.59 -1.91
CA SER A 104 2.50 17.18 -0.89
C SER A 104 1.94 18.51 -0.42
N GLU A 105 1.60 18.61 0.86
CA GLU A 105 1.05 19.83 1.47
C GLU A 105 1.53 19.97 2.91
N ALA A 106 1.95 21.17 3.29
CA ALA A 106 2.46 21.48 4.63
C ALA A 106 3.61 20.55 5.12
N GLY A 107 4.45 20.07 4.19
CA GLY A 107 5.58 19.18 4.52
C GLY A 107 5.22 17.71 4.73
N LEU A 108 3.93 17.36 4.58
CA LEU A 108 3.45 15.97 4.60
C LEU A 108 3.11 15.51 3.18
N THR A 109 3.23 14.20 2.94
CA THR A 109 2.75 13.60 1.70
C THR A 109 1.50 12.79 2.00
N TRP A 110 0.39 13.23 1.42
CA TRP A 110 -0.90 12.56 1.49
C TRP A 110 -1.05 11.63 0.29
N GLU A 111 -1.36 10.37 0.56
CA GLU A 111 -1.55 9.35 -0.46
C GLU A 111 -3.00 8.86 -0.42
N VAL A 112 -3.78 9.29 -1.41
CA VAL A 112 -5.19 8.89 -1.56
C VAL A 112 -5.27 7.71 -2.53
N ASP A 113 -5.61 6.56 -2.01
CA ASP A 113 -5.79 5.32 -2.74
C ASP A 113 -7.24 5.11 -3.14
N GLN A 114 -7.53 5.17 -4.43
CA GLN A 114 -8.77 4.66 -4.99
C GLN A 114 -8.58 3.20 -5.42
N PHE A 115 -9.17 2.27 -4.68
CA PHE A 115 -9.12 0.85 -5.04
C PHE A 115 -10.00 0.59 -6.28
N LEU A 116 -9.52 -0.26 -7.18
CA LEU A 116 -10.20 -0.60 -8.43
C LEU A 116 -11.02 -1.90 -8.32
N ASP A 117 -10.68 -2.75 -7.36
CA ASP A 117 -11.36 -4.03 -7.13
C ASP A 117 -12.49 -3.93 -6.09
N PHE A 118 -12.53 -2.82 -5.34
CA PHE A 118 -13.51 -2.56 -4.29
C PHE A 118 -13.96 -1.09 -4.34
N PRO A 119 -15.22 -0.77 -3.94
CA PRO A 119 -15.68 0.61 -3.77
C PRO A 119 -15.09 1.22 -2.48
N LEU A 120 -13.76 1.34 -2.41
CA LEU A 120 -13.03 1.80 -1.25
C LEU A 120 -12.05 2.90 -1.66
N VAL A 121 -12.08 3.99 -0.91
CA VAL A 121 -11.06 5.04 -0.96
C VAL A 121 -10.45 5.16 0.42
N MET A 122 -9.13 5.17 0.47
CA MET A 122 -8.38 5.37 1.70
C MET A 122 -7.39 6.52 1.51
N VAL A 123 -7.11 7.24 2.57
CA VAL A 123 -6.00 8.20 2.59
C VAL A 123 -5.01 7.81 3.67
N GLU A 124 -3.74 7.89 3.32
CA GLU A 124 -2.60 7.60 4.15
C GLU A 124 -1.71 8.83 4.25
N VAL A 125 -1.08 9.04 5.39
CA VAL A 125 -0.02 10.03 5.57
C VAL A 125 1.10 9.45 6.41
N GLU A 126 2.33 9.64 5.94
CA GLU A 126 3.53 9.31 6.69
C GLU A 126 3.88 10.46 7.64
N LEU A 127 4.16 10.12 8.90
CA LEU A 127 4.48 11.05 9.97
C LEU A 127 5.85 10.75 10.57
N VAL A 128 6.50 11.81 11.04
CA VAL A 128 7.81 11.71 11.72
C VAL A 128 7.71 11.10 13.13
N SER A 129 6.52 11.09 13.73
CA SER A 129 6.25 10.45 15.03
C SER A 129 4.75 10.21 15.23
N GLU A 130 4.37 9.30 16.13
CA GLU A 130 2.97 8.98 16.46
C GLU A 130 2.22 10.16 17.07
N HIS A 131 2.94 11.10 17.68
CA HIS A 131 2.40 12.30 18.31
C HIS A 131 2.47 13.53 17.42
N ALA A 132 2.93 13.39 16.17
CA ALA A 132 2.97 14.49 15.23
C ALA A 132 1.54 14.99 14.97
N PRO A 133 1.28 16.32 15.08
CA PRO A 133 -0.01 16.86 14.70
C PRO A 133 -0.28 16.56 13.23
N CYS A 134 -1.53 16.20 12.94
CA CYS A 134 -1.97 15.83 11.61
C CYS A 134 -3.31 16.50 11.36
N ASP A 135 -3.23 17.75 10.91
CA ASP A 135 -4.40 18.52 10.51
C ASP A 135 -4.75 18.18 9.06
N PHE A 136 -6.00 17.81 8.81
CA PHE A 136 -6.44 17.50 7.45
C PHE A 136 -6.44 18.75 6.57
N PRO A 137 -5.82 18.69 5.38
CA PRO A 137 -6.04 19.67 4.34
C PRO A 137 -7.54 19.86 4.03
N LYS A 138 -7.92 21.08 3.66
CA LYS A 138 -9.34 21.42 3.39
C LYS A 138 -9.98 20.53 2.32
N TRP A 139 -9.20 20.10 1.33
CA TRP A 139 -9.66 19.24 0.25
C TRP A 139 -9.89 17.78 0.68
N LEU A 140 -9.30 17.33 1.79
CA LEU A 140 -9.52 16.00 2.37
C LEU A 140 -10.64 15.99 3.42
N ALA A 141 -10.70 17.04 4.23
CA ALA A 141 -11.43 17.05 5.50
C ALA A 141 -12.92 16.67 5.38
N ALA A 142 -13.58 17.06 4.28
CA ALA A 142 -15.01 16.79 4.07
C ALA A 142 -15.32 15.30 3.81
N ASP A 143 -14.34 14.54 3.32
CA ASP A 143 -14.52 13.16 2.89
C ASP A 143 -13.99 12.13 3.90
N ILE A 144 -13.26 12.55 4.94
CA ILE A 144 -12.81 11.64 6.01
C ILE A 144 -14.01 11.03 6.74
N VAL A 145 -14.00 9.70 6.90
CA VAL A 145 -15.05 8.95 7.61
C VAL A 145 -14.55 8.49 8.97
N CYS A 146 -13.52 7.65 9.00
CA CYS A 146 -12.96 7.12 10.24
C CYS A 146 -11.50 6.68 10.05
N GLU A 147 -10.76 6.69 11.15
CA GLU A 147 -9.38 6.21 11.19
C GLU A 147 -9.35 4.68 11.32
N VAL A 148 -8.48 4.04 10.55
CA VAL A 148 -8.27 2.59 10.49
C VAL A 148 -6.80 2.18 10.61
N SER A 149 -5.92 3.09 11.06
CA SER A 149 -4.47 2.89 11.23
C SER A 149 -4.10 1.58 11.94
N HIS A 150 -4.89 1.19 12.95
CA HIS A 150 -4.66 -0.02 13.73
C HIS A 150 -5.58 -1.20 13.36
N ASP A 151 -6.49 -1.04 12.40
CA ASP A 151 -7.40 -2.11 12.00
C ASP A 151 -6.74 -3.03 10.96
N PRO A 152 -6.35 -4.26 11.33
CA PRO A 152 -5.65 -5.16 10.43
C PRO A 152 -6.49 -5.58 9.22
N ARG A 153 -7.83 -5.42 9.27
CA ARG A 153 -8.74 -5.79 8.20
C ARG A 153 -8.63 -4.85 6.99
N TYR A 154 -8.17 -3.62 7.20
CA TYR A 154 -7.96 -2.62 6.14
C TYR A 154 -6.53 -2.60 5.58
N ARG A 155 -5.65 -3.47 6.08
CA ARG A 155 -4.32 -3.65 5.47
C ARG A 155 -4.46 -4.23 4.07
N ASN A 156 -3.62 -3.76 3.15
CA ASN A 156 -3.57 -4.23 1.75
C ASN A 156 -3.60 -5.77 1.59
N HIS A 157 -2.89 -6.51 2.46
CA HIS A 157 -2.92 -7.99 2.45
C HIS A 157 -4.30 -8.54 2.83
N ALA A 158 -4.94 -8.00 3.86
CA ALA A 158 -6.26 -8.45 4.28
C ALA A 158 -7.31 -8.16 3.21
N LEU A 159 -7.28 -6.98 2.59
CA LEU A 159 -8.14 -6.63 1.46
C LEU A 159 -7.95 -7.59 0.28
N ALA A 160 -6.69 -7.93 -0.04
CA ALA A 160 -6.39 -8.85 -1.14
C ALA A 160 -6.88 -10.28 -0.91
N VAL A 161 -6.86 -10.75 0.34
CA VAL A 161 -7.18 -12.15 0.70
C VAL A 161 -8.65 -12.33 1.07
N TYR A 162 -9.23 -11.38 1.79
CA TYR A 162 -10.56 -11.49 2.39
C TYR A 162 -11.58 -10.54 1.79
N GLY A 163 -11.16 -9.58 0.96
CA GLY A 163 -12.01 -8.52 0.43
C GLY A 163 -12.34 -7.45 1.46
N LEU A 164 -13.43 -6.71 1.23
CA LEU A 164 -13.89 -5.68 2.15
C LEU A 164 -14.28 -6.28 3.51
N PRO A 165 -13.93 -5.61 4.63
CA PRO A 165 -14.42 -6.01 5.95
C PRO A 165 -15.96 -6.02 5.99
N LYS A 166 -16.52 -7.04 6.63
CA LYS A 166 -17.97 -7.16 6.88
C LYS A 166 -18.38 -6.44 8.16
#